data_AF-W5TTZ0-F1
#
_entry.id   AF-W5TTZ0-F1
#
_cell.length_a   1.000
_cell.length_b   1.000
_cell.length_c   1.000
_cell.angle_alpha   90.00
_cell.angle_beta   90.00
_cell.angle_gamma   90.00
#
_symmetry.space_group_name_H-M   'P 1'
#
loop_
_entity.id
_entity.type
_entity.pdbx_description
1 polymer ?
#
loop_
_entity_poly.entity_id
_entity_poly.type
_entity_poly.pdbx_seq_one_letter_code
_entity_poly.pdbx_strand_id
1 'polypeptide(L)' 'MALGEHPQRTPFYGVVLLLAVLISGLWVHNLESVALQTVIYIALFAVAAAAFIMTFRDYSR' A
#
# COMPACT_ATOMS: atom_id res chain seq x y z
N MET A 1 -31.76 5.09 -5.67
CA MET A 1 -30.39 5.37 -5.20
C MET A 1 -30.27 6.87 -5.09
N ALA A 2 -30.11 7.40 -3.87
CA ALA A 2 -30.03 8.84 -3.67
C ALA A 2 -28.66 9.35 -4.16
N LEU A 3 -28.64 10.55 -4.76
CA LEU A 3 -27.40 11.25 -5.14
C LEU A 3 -26.53 11.44 -3.88
N GLY A 4 -25.52 10.60 -3.68
CA GLY A 4 -24.64 10.64 -2.50
C GLY A 4 -24.14 9.28 -2.02
N GLU A 5 -24.80 8.19 -2.42
CA GLU A 5 -24.27 6.84 -2.19
C GLU A 5 -23.16 6.53 -3.19
N HIS A 6 -21.94 6.96 -2.88
CA HIS A 6 -20.77 6.37 -3.52
C HIS A 6 -20.60 4.94 -2.99
N PRO A 7 -20.62 3.91 -3.86
CA PRO A 7 -20.35 2.55 -3.45
C PRO A 7 -19.00 2.53 -2.75
N GLN A 8 -19.00 2.04 -1.50
CA GLN A 8 -17.81 1.95 -0.66
C GLN A 8 -16.72 1.23 -1.47
N ARG A 9 -15.60 1.90 -1.74
CA ARG A 9 -14.51 1.26 -2.46
C ARG A 9 -13.89 0.30 -1.47
N THR A 10 -13.91 -0.99 -1.80
CA THR A 10 -13.57 -2.03 -0.83
C THR A 10 -12.16 -1.79 -0.27
N PRO A 11 -12.01 -1.62 1.06
CA PRO A 11 -10.70 -1.42 1.70
C PRO A 11 -9.77 -2.61 1.48
N PHE A 12 -10.33 -3.72 1.02
CA PHE A 12 -9.65 -4.92 0.57
C PHE A 12 -8.47 -4.64 -0.36
N TYR A 13 -8.61 -3.72 -1.33
CA TYR A 13 -7.50 -3.42 -2.24
C TYR A 13 -6.30 -2.83 -1.49
N GLY A 14 -6.50 -1.91 -0.55
CA GLY A 14 -5.42 -1.35 0.27
C GLY A 14 -4.78 -2.40 1.18
N VAL A 15 -5.58 -3.30 1.76
CA VAL A 15 -5.07 -4.41 2.59
C VAL A 15 -4.21 -5.38 1.77
N VAL A 16 -4.67 -5.79 0.59
CA VAL A 16 -3.90 -6.65 -0.32
C VAL A 16 -2.60 -5.98 -0.72
N LEU A 17 -2.63 -4.67 -0.96
CA LEU A 17 -1.45 -3.91 -1.37
C LEU A 17 -0.44 -3.75 -0.22
N LEU A 18 -0.90 -3.59 1.03
CA LEU A 18 -0.05 -3.64 2.22
C LEU A 18 0.62 -5.01 2.42
N LEU A 19 -0.14 -6.10 2.21
CA LEU A 19 0.42 -7.45 2.26
C LEU A 19 1.45 -7.67 1.15
N ALA A 20 1.19 -7.17 -0.06
CA ALA A 20 2.15 -7.22 -1.16
C ALA A 20 3.44 -6.48 -0.80
N VAL A 21 3.34 -5.27 -0.23
CA VAL A 21 4.53 -4.51 0.23
C VAL A 21 5.31 -5.28 1.29
N LEU A 22 4.62 -5.82 2.31
CA LEU A 22 5.25 -6.60 3.37
C LEU A 22 6.01 -7.78 2.80
N ILE A 23 5.35 -8.57 1.94
CA ILE A 23 5.92 -9.74 1.30
C ILE A 23 7.12 -9.30 0.46
N SER A 24 6.96 -8.39 -0.50
CA SER A 24 8.06 -7.89 -1.34
C SER A 24 9.26 -7.40 -0.54
N GLY A 25 9.03 -6.74 0.60
CA GLY A 25 10.07 -6.24 1.51
C GLY A 25 10.99 -7.32 2.08
N LEU A 26 10.52 -8.56 2.23
CA LEU A 26 11.30 -9.66 2.82
C LEU A 26 12.53 -10.02 1.97
N TRP A 27 12.45 -9.87 0.65
CA TRP A 27 13.53 -10.24 -0.27
C TRP A 27 14.47 -9.09 -0.64
N VAL A 28 14.16 -7.84 -0.25
CA VAL A 28 14.97 -6.67 -0.63
C VAL A 28 16.41 -6.77 -0.13
N HIS A 29 16.62 -7.33 1.05
CA HIS A 29 17.96 -7.51 1.63
C HIS A 29 18.86 -8.49 0.85
N ASN A 30 18.29 -9.32 -0.04
CA ASN A 30 19.06 -10.27 -0.87
C ASN A 30 19.75 -9.59 -2.05
N LEU A 31 19.49 -8.30 -2.29
CA LEU A 31 20.11 -7.56 -3.38
C LEU A 31 21.55 -7.18 -3.01
N GLU A 32 22.49 -7.37 -3.93
CA GLU A 32 23.91 -7.06 -3.67
C GLU A 32 24.18 -5.55 -3.51
N SER A 33 23.34 -4.70 -4.10
CA SER A 33 23.52 -3.25 -4.10
C SER A 33 22.70 -2.55 -3.02
N VAL A 34 23.38 -1.96 -2.04
CA VAL A 34 22.77 -1.14 -0.97
C VAL A 34 22.01 0.06 -1.54
N ALA A 35 22.52 0.67 -2.61
CA ALA A 35 21.83 1.78 -3.29
C ALA A 35 20.48 1.33 -3.86
N LEU A 36 20.44 0.16 -4.52
CA LEU A 36 19.22 -0.40 -5.07
C LEU A 36 18.22 -0.79 -3.96
N GLN A 37 18.70 -1.40 -2.87
CA GLN A 37 17.88 -1.69 -1.69
C GLN A 37 17.21 -0.42 -1.15
N THR A 38 17.99 0.66 -1.02
CA THR A 38 17.50 1.94 -0.49
C THR A 38 16.38 2.52 -1.34
N VAL A 39 16.56 2.54 -2.67
CA VAL A 39 15.53 3.02 -3.60
C VAL A 39 14.26 2.16 -3.51
N ILE A 40 14.40 0.83 -3.43
CA ILE A 40 13.25 -0.07 -3.31
C ILE A 40 12.51 0.13 -2.00
N TYR A 41 13.22 0.29 -0.87
CA TYR A 41 12.56 0.57 0.41
C TYR A 41 11.81 1.90 0.40
N ILE A 42 12.36 2.95 -0.22
CA ILE A 42 11.67 4.23 -0.38
C ILE A 42 10.39 4.05 -1.21
N ALA A 43 10.47 3.29 -2.32
CA ALA A 43 9.31 3.00 -3.16
C ALA A 43 8.24 2.19 -2.40
N LEU A 44 8.63 1.12 -1.71
CA LEU A 44 7.74 0.30 -0.89
C LEU A 44 7.06 1.12 0.21
N PHE A 45 7.78 2.04 0.84
CA PHE A 45 7.20 2.95 1.84
C PHE A 45 6.14 3.86 1.24
N ALA A 46 6.40 4.49 0.09
CA ALA A 46 5.42 5.34 -0.59
C ALA A 46 4.16 4.55 -0.98
N VAL A 47 4.34 3.32 -1.45
CA VAL A 47 3.25 2.41 -1.80
C VAL A 47 2.45 1.98 -0.57
N ALA A 48 3.10 1.65 0.55
CA ALA A 48 2.44 1.34 1.81
C ALA A 48 1.62 2.52 2.34
N ALA A 49 2.16 3.74 2.28
CA ALA A 49 1.43 4.95 2.68
C ALA A 49 0.17 5.16 1.83
N ALA A 50 0.27 4.99 0.51
CA ALA A 50 -0.89 5.08 -0.39
C ALA A 50 -1.93 3.98 -0.07
N ALA A 51 -1.48 2.74 0.13
CA ALA A 51 -2.33 1.61 0.48
C ALA A 51 -3.07 1.84 1.81
N PHE A 52 -2.36 2.33 2.82
CA PHE A 52 -2.90 2.70 4.11
C PHE A 52 -3.99 3.78 3.98
N ILE A 53 -3.70 4.86 3.24
CA ILE A 53 -4.69 5.92 2.98
C ILE A 53 -5.92 5.32 2.30
N MET A 54 -5.76 4.49 1.27
CA MET A 54 -6.88 3.85 0.58
C MET A 54 -7.72 2.96 1.51
N THR A 55 -7.09 2.24 2.43
CA THR A 55 -7.80 1.40 3.42
C THR A 55 -8.64 2.24 4.38
N PHE A 56 -8.13 3.38 4.86
CA PHE A 56 -8.80 4.18 5.90
C PHE A 56 -9.65 5.35 5.39
N ARG A 57 -9.43 5.81 4.16
CA ARG A 57 -10.15 6.95 3.58
C ARG A 57 -11.66 6.78 3.65
N ASP A 58 -12.14 5.59 3.33
CA ASP A 58 -13.57 5.28 3.28
C ASP A 58 -14.19 5.02 4.69
N TYR A 59 -13.36 4.99 5.75
CA TYR A 59 -13.81 4.90 7.15
C TYR A 59 -13.91 6.25 7.87
N SER A 60 -13.41 7.34 7.27
CA SER A 60 -13.34 8.67 7.90
C SER A 60 -14.65 9.49 7.89
N ARG A 61 -15.81 8.83 7.94
CA ARG A 61 -17.12 9.50 8.02
C ARG A 61 -17.35 10.18 9.36
#